data_AF-A0A2H9T2P6-F1
#
_entry.id   AF-A0A2H9T2P6-F1
#
_cell.length_a   1.000
_cell.length_b   1.000
_cell.length_c   1.000
_cell.angle_alpha   90.00
_cell.angle_beta   90.00
_cell.angle_gamma   90.00
#
_symmetry.space_group_name_H-M   'P 1'
#
loop_
_entity.id
_entity.type
_entity.pdbx_description
1 polymer ?
#
loop_
_entity_poly.entity_id
_entity_poly.type
_entity_poly.pdbx_seq_one_letter_code
_entity_poly.pdbx_strand_id
1 'polypeptide(L)'
;MRRKKVSVASLIELRSRQLKKWVESKPESIKELVLRKFTCEAKHFKVSKDKLTTAFCLSFDLSIPYEHQLWSVPMMMAMHSKGMHLPNGDEFRAGVHFFVKTENGQYQRLRDFRVILDTPGGENASEIEEWVEYWIQRGLKDPSVKHVFSYKILVAENLDEVAH
;
A
#
# COMPACT_ATOMS: atom_id res chain seq x y z
N MET A 1 3.33 -1.14 -38.44
CA MET A 1 3.98 -1.12 -37.10
C MET A 1 3.17 -2.00 -36.14
N ARG A 2 3.74 -3.11 -35.65
CA ARG A 2 3.11 -3.88 -34.57
C ARG A 2 3.27 -3.07 -33.27
N ARG A 3 2.17 -2.58 -32.67
CA ARG A 3 2.22 -2.04 -31.30
C ARG A 3 2.75 -3.17 -30.39
N LYS A 4 3.87 -2.94 -29.69
CA LYS A 4 4.31 -3.84 -28.62
C LYS A 4 3.18 -3.88 -27.60
N LYS A 5 2.55 -5.04 -27.41
CA LYS A 5 1.58 -5.23 -26.31
C LYS A 5 2.35 -5.04 -25.00
N VAL A 6 2.02 -4.01 -24.22
CA VAL A 6 2.61 -3.83 -22.88
C VAL A 6 2.14 -4.99 -22.01
N SER A 7 3.07 -5.64 -21.31
CA SER A 7 2.74 -6.69 -20.35
C SER A 7 2.54 -6.08 -18.96
N VAL A 8 1.74 -6.72 -18.10
CA VAL A 8 1.57 -6.30 -16.69
C VAL A 8 2.92 -6.21 -15.97
N ALA A 9 3.83 -7.16 -16.22
CA ALA A 9 5.17 -7.13 -15.65
C ALA A 9 5.95 -5.87 -16.06
N SER A 10 5.91 -5.52 -17.35
CA SER A 10 6.55 -4.30 -17.88
C SER A 10 5.93 -3.02 -17.32
N LEU A 11 4.61 -2.99 -17.10
CA LEU A 11 3.92 -1.88 -16.44
C LEU A 11 4.40 -1.71 -14.99
N ILE A 12 4.45 -2.80 -14.21
CA ILE A 12 4.92 -2.74 -12.81
C ILE A 12 6.37 -2.26 -12.73
N GLU A 13 7.25 -2.70 -13.63
CA GLU A 13 8.64 -2.23 -13.69
C GLU A 13 8.75 -0.75 -14.06
N LEU A 14 7.88 -0.26 -14.95
CA LEU A 14 7.80 1.17 -15.26
C LEU A 14 7.36 1.98 -14.03
N ARG A 15 6.24 1.59 -13.40
CA ARG A 15 5.69 2.28 -12.22
C ARG A 15 6.67 2.25 -11.05
N SER A 16 7.38 1.15 -10.85
CA SER A 16 8.44 1.01 -9.85
C SER A 16 9.57 2.04 -10.02
N ARG A 17 9.99 2.30 -11.28
CA ARG A 17 11.01 3.32 -11.58
C ARG A 17 10.49 4.73 -11.36
N GLN A 18 9.24 4.98 -11.74
CA GLN A 18 8.59 6.29 -11.53
C GLN A 18 8.40 6.58 -10.04
N LEU A 19 8.04 5.57 -9.24
CA LEU A 19 7.87 5.67 -7.79
C LEU A 19 9.13 6.13 -7.09
N LYS A 20 10.29 5.59 -7.47
CA LYS A 20 11.57 6.03 -6.92
C LYS A 20 11.78 7.52 -7.15
N LYS A 21 11.57 7.99 -8.39
CA LYS A 21 11.72 9.41 -8.74
C LYS A 21 10.71 10.31 -8.00
N TRP A 22 9.47 9.86 -7.89
CA TRP A 22 8.42 10.60 -7.19
C TRP A 22 8.71 10.72 -5.69
N VAL A 23 9.18 9.67 -5.02
CA VAL A 23 9.58 9.79 -3.62
C VAL A 23 10.84 10.65 -3.43
N GLU A 24 11.78 10.62 -4.38
CA GLU A 24 12.95 11.50 -4.39
C GLU A 24 12.57 12.99 -4.51
N SER A 25 11.45 13.32 -5.18
CA SER A 25 10.90 14.68 -5.20
C SER A 25 10.20 15.09 -3.90
N LYS A 26 10.20 14.24 -2.87
CA LYS A 26 9.64 14.51 -1.53
C LYS A 26 8.16 14.94 -1.59
N PRO A 27 7.25 14.03 -1.98
CA PRO A 27 5.83 14.36 -2.01
C PRO A 27 5.35 14.61 -0.57
N GLU A 28 4.51 15.63 -0.39
CA GLU A 28 4.04 16.02 0.94
C GLU A 28 3.17 14.92 1.56
N SER A 29 2.02 14.66 0.94
CA SER A 29 1.00 13.73 1.41
C SER A 29 -0.02 13.44 0.32
N ILE A 30 -0.64 12.27 0.38
CA ILE A 30 -1.88 11.98 -0.35
C ILE A 30 -3.03 12.12 0.65
N LYS A 31 -3.88 13.12 0.43
CA LYS A 31 -5.00 13.48 1.31
C LYS A 31 -6.30 12.87 0.79
N GLU A 32 -7.38 13.09 1.56
CA GLU A 32 -8.75 12.71 1.18
C GLU A 32 -8.96 11.20 0.92
N LEU A 33 -8.02 10.37 1.39
CA LEU A 33 -8.19 8.92 1.40
C LEU A 33 -9.33 8.56 2.34
N VAL A 34 -10.09 7.52 2.02
CA VAL A 34 -11.27 7.16 2.82
C VAL A 34 -11.14 5.74 3.37
N LEU A 35 -11.15 5.63 4.69
CA LEU A 35 -11.30 4.37 5.44
C LEU A 35 -12.65 4.38 6.17
N ARG A 36 -13.64 3.65 5.64
CA ARG A 36 -15.04 3.69 6.11
C ARG A 36 -15.60 5.13 6.09
N LYS A 37 -15.78 5.74 7.26
CA LYS A 37 -16.30 7.10 7.46
C LYS A 37 -15.19 8.11 7.82
N PHE A 38 -13.94 7.65 7.90
CA PHE A 38 -12.80 8.46 8.30
C PHE A 38 -12.04 8.93 7.06
N THR A 39 -11.75 10.23 7.02
CA THR A 39 -10.81 10.81 6.08
C THR A 39 -9.39 10.59 6.61
N CYS A 40 -8.54 10.01 5.78
CA CYS A 40 -7.17 9.63 6.12
C CYS A 40 -6.17 10.36 5.22
N GLU A 41 -4.93 10.38 5.68
CA GLU A 41 -3.80 10.97 4.95
C GLU A 41 -2.66 9.95 4.91
N ALA A 42 -2.08 9.71 3.74
CA ALA A 42 -0.84 8.94 3.61
C ALA A 42 0.34 9.90 3.48
N LYS A 43 1.39 9.70 4.28
CA LYS A 43 2.59 10.55 4.29
C LYS A 43 3.87 9.78 4.61
N HIS A 44 4.99 10.50 4.67
CA HIS A 44 6.32 9.96 4.96
C HIS A 44 6.74 8.82 4.02
N PHE A 45 6.50 9.01 2.72
CA PHE A 45 6.78 8.01 1.70
C PHE A 45 8.27 7.64 1.64
N LYS A 46 8.56 6.35 1.63
CA LYS A 46 9.91 5.79 1.48
C LYS A 46 9.89 4.63 0.52
N VAL A 47 10.83 4.60 -0.42
CA VAL A 47 11.02 3.45 -1.32
C VAL A 47 12.15 2.58 -0.80
N SER A 48 11.91 1.28 -0.77
CA SER A 48 12.94 0.27 -0.57
C SER A 48 12.81 -0.81 -1.65
N LYS A 49 13.87 -1.57 -1.86
CA LYS A 49 13.85 -2.75 -2.72
C LYS A 49 14.12 -3.96 -1.84
N ASP A 50 13.18 -4.88 -1.81
CA ASP A 50 13.38 -6.15 -1.11
C ASP A 50 14.47 -6.95 -1.86
N LYS A 51 15.53 -7.33 -1.13
CA LYS A 51 16.69 -8.00 -1.72
C LYS A 51 16.39 -9.43 -2.18
N LEU A 52 15.40 -10.09 -1.60
CA LEU A 52 15.04 -11.48 -1.86
C LEU A 52 14.01 -11.62 -2.98
N THR A 53 13.01 -10.73 -2.98
CA THR A 53 11.89 -10.79 -3.93
C THR A 53 12.05 -9.83 -5.10
N THR A 54 13.07 -8.96 -5.06
CA THR A 54 13.28 -7.83 -5.98
C THR A 54 12.12 -6.84 -6.06
N ALA A 55 11.13 -6.99 -5.17
CA ALA A 55 9.95 -6.17 -5.12
C ALA A 55 10.30 -4.73 -4.79
N PHE A 56 9.61 -3.81 -5.46
CA PHE A 56 9.66 -2.40 -5.09
C PHE A 56 8.62 -2.16 -4.00
N CYS A 57 9.09 -1.74 -2.85
CA CYS A 57 8.26 -1.50 -1.68
C CYS A 57 8.15 0.00 -1.44
N LEU A 58 6.92 0.51 -1.42
CA LEU A 58 6.58 1.84 -0.93
C LEU A 58 6.09 1.71 0.52
N SER A 59 6.85 2.23 1.46
CA SER A 59 6.41 2.40 2.85
C SER A 59 5.84 3.80 3.04
N PHE A 60 4.81 3.92 3.87
CA PHE A 60 4.15 5.18 4.21
C PHE A 60 3.45 5.06 5.56
N ASP A 61 3.18 6.20 6.19
CA ASP A 61 2.38 6.26 7.40
C ASP A 61 0.96 6.69 7.03
N LEU A 62 -0.02 5.86 7.39
CA LEU A 62 -1.42 6.19 7.27
C LEU A 62 -1.89 6.91 8.54
N SER A 63 -2.21 8.18 8.42
CA SER A 63 -2.74 9.00 9.50
C SER A 63 -4.26 8.93 9.50
N ILE A 64 -4.83 8.56 10.65
CA ILE A 64 -6.27 8.37 10.82
C ILE A 64 -6.72 9.19 12.03
N PRO A 65 -7.60 10.18 11.84
CA PRO A 65 -8.21 10.88 12.96
C PRO A 65 -9.23 9.96 13.63
N TYR A 66 -9.09 9.77 14.94
CA TYR A 66 -10.04 9.04 15.77
C TYR A 66 -10.28 9.83 17.05
N GLU A 67 -11.53 10.27 17.25
CA GLU A 67 -11.92 11.15 18.36
C GLU A 67 -11.03 12.40 18.46
N HIS A 68 -10.31 12.56 19.56
CA HIS A 68 -9.41 13.67 19.83
C HIS A 68 -7.94 13.36 19.52
N GLN A 69 -7.65 12.20 18.91
CA GLN A 69 -6.30 11.72 18.64
C GLN A 69 -6.05 11.51 17.14
N LEU A 70 -4.79 11.65 16.74
CA LEU A 70 -4.33 11.29 15.40
C LEU A 70 -3.50 10.01 15.49
N TRP A 71 -4.05 8.90 15.00
CA TRP A 71 -3.32 7.65 14.92
C TRP A 71 -2.43 7.62 13.68
N SER A 72 -1.28 6.99 13.82
CA SER A 72 -0.36 6.71 12.72
C SER A 72 -0.14 5.21 12.60
N VAL A 73 -0.49 4.65 11.44
CA VAL A 73 -0.37 3.23 11.13
C VAL A 73 0.67 3.07 10.02
N PRO A 74 1.87 2.52 10.31
CA PRO A 74 2.88 2.31 9.29
C PRO A 74 2.48 1.16 8.36
N MET A 75 2.48 1.43 7.07
CA MET A 75 2.00 0.53 6.03
C MET A 75 3.10 0.32 4.98
N MET A 76 3.00 -0.77 4.24
CA MET A 76 3.85 -1.05 3.08
C MET A 76 3.03 -1.60 1.93
N MET A 77 3.30 -1.08 0.74
CA MET A 77 2.81 -1.56 -0.53
C MET A 77 4.00 -2.13 -1.32
N ALA A 78 4.01 -3.44 -1.57
CA ALA A 78 5.05 -4.11 -2.36
C ALA A 78 4.50 -4.45 -3.76
N MET A 79 5.23 -4.07 -4.81
CA MET A 79 4.87 -4.38 -6.20
C MET A 79 5.83 -5.41 -6.78
N HIS A 80 5.26 -6.44 -7.39
CA HIS A 80 5.99 -7.60 -7.88
C HIS A 80 5.69 -7.79 -9.37
N SER A 81 6.72 -7.79 -10.22
CA SER A 81 6.57 -8.00 -11.67
C SER A 81 6.65 -9.47 -12.09
N LYS A 82 7.24 -10.32 -11.24
CA LYS A 82 7.39 -11.77 -11.48
C LYS A 82 6.45 -12.55 -10.58
N GLY A 83 5.96 -13.67 -11.10
CA GLY A 83 5.23 -14.64 -10.30
C GLY A 83 6.08 -15.13 -9.12
N MET A 84 5.56 -15.07 -7.90
CA MET A 84 6.18 -15.63 -6.71
C MET A 84 5.47 -16.91 -6.31
N HIS A 85 6.25 -17.96 -6.06
CA HIS A 85 5.74 -19.14 -5.38
C HIS A 85 5.81 -18.88 -3.88
N LEU A 86 4.66 -18.93 -3.22
CA LEU A 86 4.58 -18.85 -1.77
C LEU A 86 4.95 -20.22 -1.15
N PRO A 87 5.42 -20.25 0.11
CA PRO A 87 5.79 -21.50 0.77
C PRO A 87 4.66 -22.54 0.88
N ASN A 88 3.41 -22.11 0.75
CA ASN A 88 2.23 -22.97 0.73
C ASN A 88 1.90 -23.55 -0.67
N GLY A 89 2.74 -23.28 -1.68
CA GLY A 89 2.54 -23.75 -3.06
C GLY A 89 1.71 -22.82 -3.94
N ASP A 90 1.18 -21.71 -3.40
CA ASP A 90 0.40 -20.76 -4.20
C ASP A 90 1.31 -19.95 -5.13
N GLU A 91 0.91 -19.83 -6.41
CA GLU A 91 1.57 -18.96 -7.37
C GLU A 91 0.90 -17.58 -7.38
N PHE A 92 1.60 -16.59 -6.85
CA PHE A 92 1.17 -15.21 -6.90
C PHE A 92 1.74 -14.51 -8.15
N ARG A 93 0.91 -14.26 -9.15
CA ARG A 93 1.29 -13.52 -10.36
C ARG A 93 1.60 -12.05 -10.04
N ALA A 94 2.16 -11.34 -11.03
CA ALA A 94 2.46 -9.92 -10.96
C ALA A 94 1.32 -9.10 -10.33
N GLY A 95 1.64 -8.32 -9.29
CA GLY A 95 0.64 -7.82 -8.35
C GLY A 95 1.15 -6.77 -7.37
N VAL A 96 0.23 -6.32 -6.53
CA VAL A 96 0.48 -5.40 -5.41
C VAL A 96 0.05 -6.07 -4.10
N HIS A 97 0.94 -6.06 -3.12
CA HIS A 97 0.74 -6.64 -1.81
C HIS A 97 0.73 -5.54 -0.76
N PHE A 98 -0.23 -5.58 0.16
CA PHE A 98 -0.32 -4.65 1.28
C PHE A 98 0.07 -5.33 2.58
N PHE A 99 0.85 -4.62 3.38
CA PHE A 99 1.29 -5.03 4.70
C PHE A 99 1.07 -3.89 5.69
N VAL A 100 0.79 -4.26 6.94
CA VAL A 100 0.89 -3.36 8.09
C VAL A 100 2.14 -3.70 8.88
N LYS A 101 2.81 -2.69 9.41
CA LYS A 101 3.88 -2.90 10.39
C LYS A 101 3.27 -3.04 11.78
N THR A 102 3.49 -4.19 12.40
CA THR A 102 3.06 -4.46 13.78
C THR A 102 4.00 -3.79 14.79
N GLU A 103 3.57 -3.72 16.05
CA GLU A 103 4.30 -3.02 17.12
C GLU A 103 5.66 -3.67 17.43
N ASN A 104 5.78 -4.98 17.19
CA ASN A 104 7.05 -5.72 17.27
C ASN A 104 7.99 -5.47 16.08
N GLY A 105 7.63 -4.56 15.17
CA GLY A 105 8.42 -4.18 14.00
C GLY A 105 8.32 -5.12 12.79
N GLN A 106 7.53 -6.19 12.88
CA GLN A 106 7.31 -7.13 11.77
C GLN A 106 6.27 -6.60 10.78
N TYR A 107 6.29 -7.13 9.55
CA TYR A 107 5.27 -6.82 8.55
C TYR A 107 4.28 -7.97 8.46
N GLN A 108 3.01 -7.69 8.78
CA GLN A 108 1.92 -8.62 8.60
C GLN A 108 1.22 -8.34 7.27
N ARG A 109 1.10 -9.39 6.44
CA ARG A 109 0.41 -9.30 5.15
C ARG A 109 -1.09 -9.11 5.38
N LEU A 110 -1.67 -8.16 4.67
CA LEU A 110 -3.09 -7.86 4.71
C LEU A 110 -3.82 -8.43 3.49
N ARG A 111 -3.37 -8.03 2.29
CA ARG A 111 -4.08 -8.36 1.05
C ARG A 111 -3.17 -8.33 -0.14
N ASP A 112 -3.50 -9.18 -1.10
CA ASP A 112 -2.85 -9.23 -2.39
C ASP A 112 -3.84 -8.88 -3.51
N PHE A 113 -3.39 -8.06 -4.45
CA PHE A 113 -4.18 -7.60 -5.59
C PHE A 113 -3.48 -7.92 -6.90
N ARG A 114 -4.23 -8.50 -7.83
CA ARG A 114 -3.77 -8.67 -9.21
C ARG A 114 -3.83 -7.33 -9.93
N VAL A 115 -2.75 -6.99 -10.62
CA VAL A 115 -2.71 -5.85 -11.54
C VAL A 115 -3.24 -6.31 -12.90
N ILE A 116 -4.19 -5.57 -13.47
CA ILE A 116 -4.66 -5.74 -14.85
C ILE A 116 -4.37 -4.46 -15.62
N LEU A 117 -4.18 -4.54 -16.93
CA LEU A 117 -3.77 -3.36 -17.73
C LEU A 117 -4.80 -2.23 -17.72
N ASP A 118 -6.08 -2.55 -17.48
CA ASP A 118 -7.17 -1.59 -17.44
C ASP A 118 -7.41 -0.97 -16.05
N THR A 119 -6.58 -1.27 -15.04
CA THR A 119 -6.67 -0.53 -13.76
C THR A 119 -6.41 0.96 -13.98
N PRO A 120 -7.06 1.87 -13.22
CA PRO A 120 -6.64 3.26 -13.12
C PRO A 120 -5.13 3.33 -12.93
N GLY A 121 -4.49 3.97 -13.89
CA GLY A 121 -3.05 4.04 -14.05
C GLY A 121 -2.29 2.90 -14.72
N GLY A 122 -2.99 2.12 -15.54
CA GLY A 122 -2.44 1.23 -16.56
C GLY A 122 -1.60 1.96 -17.62
N GLU A 123 -1.85 1.74 -18.91
CA GLU A 123 -1.18 2.54 -19.96
C GLU A 123 -1.54 4.04 -19.88
N ASN A 124 -2.68 4.37 -19.24
CA ASN A 124 -3.28 5.71 -19.29
C ASN A 124 -3.12 6.57 -18.03
N ALA A 125 -2.47 6.14 -16.92
CA ALA A 125 -2.13 7.16 -15.88
C ALA A 125 -1.06 8.05 -16.44
N SER A 126 -1.45 9.30 -16.59
CA SER A 126 -0.60 10.45 -16.83
C SER A 126 0.48 10.56 -15.76
N GLU A 127 0.17 10.23 -14.50
CA GLU A 127 1.05 10.50 -13.36
C GLU A 127 1.17 9.33 -12.37
N ILE A 128 2.34 9.18 -11.75
CA ILE A 128 2.61 8.12 -10.78
C ILE A 128 1.86 8.31 -9.46
N GLU A 129 1.51 9.55 -9.12
CA GLU A 129 0.74 9.86 -7.92
C GLU A 129 -0.66 9.25 -7.97
N GLU A 130 -1.37 9.40 -9.08
CA GLU A 130 -2.68 8.78 -9.32
C GLU A 130 -2.63 7.25 -9.15
N TRP A 131 -1.53 6.63 -9.61
CA TRP A 131 -1.31 5.19 -9.44
C TRP A 131 -1.15 4.82 -7.96
N VAL A 132 -0.37 5.59 -7.21
CA VAL A 132 -0.15 5.35 -5.77
C VAL A 132 -1.45 5.54 -4.99
N GLU A 133 -2.15 6.66 -5.22
CA GLU A 133 -3.44 6.96 -4.60
C GLU A 133 -4.44 5.85 -4.86
N TYR A 134 -4.59 5.43 -6.13
CA TYR A 134 -5.49 4.34 -6.50
C TYR A 134 -5.23 3.07 -5.69
N TRP A 135 -3.97 2.64 -5.62
CA TRP A 135 -3.63 1.40 -4.91
C TRP A 135 -3.81 1.54 -3.41
N ILE A 136 -3.39 2.66 -2.80
CA ILE A 136 -3.63 2.91 -1.37
C ILE A 136 -5.14 2.87 -1.09
N GLN A 137 -5.93 3.65 -1.82
CA GLN A 137 -7.38 3.71 -1.64
C GLN A 137 -8.04 2.34 -1.86
N ARG A 138 -7.56 1.55 -2.82
CA ARG A 138 -8.01 0.16 -3.03
C ARG A 138 -7.67 -0.75 -1.86
N GLY A 139 -6.46 -0.62 -1.30
CA GLY A 139 -6.03 -1.33 -0.10
C GLY A 139 -6.92 -1.01 1.10
N LEU A 140 -7.21 0.27 1.35
CA LEU A 140 -8.05 0.73 2.47
C LEU A 140 -9.50 0.23 2.41
N LYS A 141 -10.01 -0.10 1.22
CA LYS A 141 -11.34 -0.68 1.05
C LYS A 141 -11.42 -2.16 1.45
N ASP A 142 -10.28 -2.85 1.55
CA ASP A 142 -10.24 -4.27 1.91
C ASP A 142 -10.67 -4.51 3.37
N PRO A 143 -11.49 -5.56 3.65
CA PRO A 143 -11.88 -5.90 5.01
C PRO A 143 -10.72 -6.14 5.97
N SER A 144 -9.57 -6.62 5.49
CA SER A 144 -8.41 -6.96 6.32
C SER A 144 -7.79 -5.72 6.97
N VAL A 145 -7.80 -4.57 6.27
CA VAL A 145 -7.38 -3.28 6.85
C VAL A 145 -8.33 -2.86 7.98
N LYS A 146 -9.60 -3.21 7.89
CA LYS A 146 -10.58 -2.88 8.94
C LYS A 146 -10.25 -3.60 10.25
N HIS A 147 -9.72 -4.82 10.20
CA HIS A 147 -9.31 -5.54 11.42
C HIS A 147 -8.14 -4.86 12.12
N VAL A 148 -7.18 -4.31 11.37
CA VAL A 148 -6.08 -3.51 11.93
C VAL A 148 -6.63 -2.30 12.70
N PHE A 149 -7.60 -1.60 12.11
CA PHE A 149 -8.21 -0.43 12.73
C PHE A 149 -9.07 -0.79 13.95
N SER A 150 -9.88 -1.85 13.87
CA SER A 150 -10.66 -2.34 15.01
C SER A 150 -9.77 -2.78 16.18
N TYR A 151 -8.62 -3.41 15.91
CA TYR A 151 -7.65 -3.73 16.96
C TYR A 151 -7.10 -2.48 17.63
N LYS A 152 -6.76 -1.43 16.86
CA LYS A 152 -6.29 -0.15 17.43
C LYS A 152 -7.32 0.53 18.32
N ILE A 153 -8.61 0.48 17.94
CA ILE A 153 -9.71 0.98 18.79
C ILE A 153 -9.75 0.20 20.11
N LEU A 154 -9.80 -1.12 20.06
CA LEU A 154 -9.87 -1.96 21.27
C LEU A 154 -8.68 -1.72 22.20
N VAL A 155 -7.48 -1.55 21.66
CA VAL A 155 -6.29 -1.25 22.49
C VAL A 155 -6.40 0.13 23.14
N ALA A 156 -6.91 1.14 22.44
CA ALA A 156 -7.11 2.47 23.01
C ALA A 156 -8.17 2.45 24.12
N GLU A 157 -9.31 1.82 23.88
CA GLU A 157 -10.41 1.72 24.87
C GLU A 157 -9.96 0.98 26.15
N ASN A 158 -9.20 -0.12 26.02
CA ASN A 158 -8.67 -0.84 27.18
C ASN A 158 -7.64 -0.02 27.99
N LEU A 159 -6.86 0.84 27.34
CA LEU A 159 -5.89 1.70 28.04
C LEU A 159 -6.59 2.81 28.83
N ASP A 160 -7.69 3.34 28.30
CA ASP A 160 -8.50 4.35 28.98
C ASP A 160 -9.24 3.75 30.18
N GLU A 161 -9.72 2.50 30.10
CA GLU A 161 -10.35 1.80 31.24
C GLU A 161 -9.38 1.50 32.39
N VAL A 162 -8.10 1.27 32.11
CA VAL A 162 -7.07 1.01 33.14
C VAL A 162 -6.56 2.29 33.81
N ALA A 163 -6.77 3.45 33.17
CA ALA A 163 -6.34 4.75 33.68
C ALA A 163 -7.34 5.40 34.65
N HIS A 164 -8.52 4.80 34.85
CA HIS A 164 -9.60 5.26 35.74
C HIS A 164 -9.78 4.34 36.95
#